data_AF-A0A7S7Z924-F1
#
_entry.id   AF-A0A7S7Z924-F1
#
_cell.length_a   1.000
_cell.length_b   1.000
_cell.length_c   1.000
_cell.angle_alpha   90.00
_cell.angle_beta   90.00
_cell.angle_gamma   90.00
#
_symmetry.space_group_name_H-M   'P 1'
#
loop_
_entity.id
_entity.type
_entity.pdbx_description
1 polymer ?
#
loop_
_entity_poly.entity_id
_entity_poly.type
_entity_poly.pdbx_seq_one_letter_code
_entity_poly.pdbx_strand_id
1 'polypeptide(L)'
;MFHKADGTDVWLRTTAKLPYLCLAGVVESREDYAAIRSRLSRAHQRVSGIASDDAFLVRELEGGGALVFCARPDKSCALLLLGKFERGQETRKPCAVLESLVAVIEKSVLALSRQAGAVIRLNVVQPELAMRAE
;
A
#
# COMPACT_ATOMS: atom_id res chain seq x y z
N MET A 1 6.39 7.69 17.57
CA MET A 1 6.11 6.57 16.67
C MET A 1 4.61 6.56 16.45
N PHE A 2 4.11 6.49 15.20
CA PHE A 2 2.67 6.49 14.96
C PHE A 2 2.16 5.06 15.15
N HIS A 3 1.32 4.86 16.15
CA HIS A 3 0.69 3.58 16.43
C HIS A 3 -0.75 3.62 15.95
N LYS A 4 -1.24 2.47 15.50
CA LYS A 4 -2.67 2.20 15.36
C LYS A 4 -3.33 2.27 16.75
N ALA A 5 -4.66 2.36 16.75
CA ALA A 5 -5.45 2.34 17.99
C ALA A 5 -5.27 1.03 18.80
N ASP A 6 -4.89 -0.06 18.14
CA ASP A 6 -4.57 -1.35 18.77
C ASP A 6 -3.11 -1.47 19.24
N GLY A 7 -2.33 -0.38 19.17
CA GLY A 7 -0.92 -0.33 19.56
C GLY A 7 0.06 -0.82 18.51
N THR A 8 -0.39 -1.38 17.38
CA THR A 8 0.51 -1.85 16.31
C THR A 8 1.10 -0.69 15.51
N ASP A 9 2.23 -0.92 14.83
CA ASP A 9 2.87 0.12 14.01
C ASP A 9 2.03 0.44 12.76
N VAL A 10 1.87 1.73 12.44
CA VAL A 10 1.33 2.14 11.14
C VAL A 10 2.38 2.01 10.03
N TRP A 11 1.92 1.72 8.80
CA TRP A 11 2.75 1.67 7.59
C TRP A 11 3.15 3.06 7.05
N LEU A 12 2.44 4.12 7.45
CA LEU A 12 2.69 5.48 7.00
C LEU A 12 3.14 6.37 8.18
N ARG A 13 4.45 6.65 8.31
CA ARG A 13 4.98 7.67 9.24
C ARG A 13 5.34 8.93 8.46
N THR A 14 4.34 9.72 8.10
CA THR A 14 4.54 11.08 7.59
C THR A 14 4.15 12.10 8.64
N THR A 15 4.77 13.28 8.60
CA THR A 15 4.36 14.44 9.42
C THR A 15 3.06 15.07 8.89
N ALA A 16 2.70 14.79 7.63
CA ALA A 16 1.45 15.25 7.04
C ALA A 16 0.28 14.34 7.43
N LYS A 17 -0.86 14.92 7.81
CA LYS A 17 -2.12 14.19 7.98
C LYS A 17 -2.69 13.86 6.60
N LEU A 18 -2.21 12.80 5.99
CA LEU A 18 -2.70 12.31 4.71
C LEU A 18 -3.72 11.18 4.95
N PRO A 19 -4.97 11.30 4.47
CA PRO A 19 -5.87 10.15 4.45
C PRO A 19 -5.30 9.08 3.50
N TYR A 20 -5.39 7.81 3.92
CA TYR A 20 -4.95 6.68 3.11
C TYR A 20 -5.78 5.44 3.40
N LEU A 21 -5.89 4.57 2.39
CA LEU A 21 -6.36 3.19 2.58
C LEU A 21 -5.14 2.28 2.69
N CYS A 22 -5.18 1.33 3.62
CA CYS A 22 -4.13 0.35 3.83
C CYS A 22 -4.68 -1.07 3.64
N LEU A 23 -4.05 -1.84 2.77
CA LEU A 23 -4.26 -3.28 2.65
C LEU A 23 -3.02 -4.00 3.17
N ALA A 24 -3.06 -4.49 4.41
CA ALA A 24 -1.98 -5.28 4.97
C ALA A 24 -1.91 -6.66 4.30
N GLY A 25 -0.74 -7.27 4.28
CA GLY A 25 -0.53 -8.57 3.65
C GLY A 25 0.81 -9.20 4.00
N VAL A 26 1.12 -10.28 3.29
CA VAL A 26 2.37 -11.02 3.39
C VAL A 26 2.94 -11.35 2.01
N VAL A 27 4.27 -11.39 1.92
CA VAL A 27 4.99 -11.89 0.75
C VAL A 27 5.36 -13.35 0.99
N GLU A 28 4.67 -14.26 0.31
CA GLU A 28 4.90 -15.69 0.39
C GLU A 28 5.98 -16.09 -0.63
N SER A 29 7.19 -16.35 -0.12
CA SER A 29 8.32 -16.90 -0.89
C SER A 29 9.29 -17.63 0.03
N ARG A 30 9.99 -18.63 -0.53
CA ARG A 30 11.10 -19.33 0.15
C ARG A 30 12.41 -18.53 0.11
N GLU A 31 12.54 -17.57 -0.78
CA GLU A 31 13.73 -16.72 -0.90
C GLU A 31 13.83 -15.76 0.27
N ASP A 32 15.02 -15.26 0.53
CA ASP A 32 15.22 -14.18 1.51
C ASP A 32 14.59 -12.86 1.03
N TYR A 33 14.35 -11.96 1.98
CA TYR A 33 13.81 -10.66 1.63
C TYR A 33 14.79 -9.83 0.79
N ALA A 34 16.10 -10.03 0.92
CA ALA A 34 17.11 -9.29 0.17
C ALA A 34 17.00 -9.53 -1.35
N ALA A 35 16.78 -10.77 -1.78
CA ALA A 35 16.54 -11.11 -3.19
C ALA A 35 15.24 -10.47 -3.71
N ILE A 36 14.17 -10.53 -2.93
CA ILE A 36 12.88 -9.92 -3.26
C ILE A 36 13.03 -8.40 -3.40
N ARG A 37 13.66 -7.76 -2.41
CA ARG A 37 13.94 -6.32 -2.38
C ARG A 37 14.76 -5.87 -3.59
N SER A 38 15.79 -6.64 -3.97
CA SER A 38 16.62 -6.34 -5.14
C SER A 38 15.79 -6.33 -6.42
N ARG A 39 14.89 -7.30 -6.60
CA ARG A 39 13.98 -7.33 -7.75
C ARG A 39 12.99 -6.16 -7.75
N LEU A 40 12.37 -5.88 -6.60
CA LEU A 40 11.45 -4.75 -6.47
C LEU A 40 12.13 -3.41 -6.74
N SER A 41 13.36 -3.22 -6.25
CA SER A 41 14.15 -1.99 -6.46
C SER A 41 14.56 -1.78 -7.92
N ARG A 42 14.66 -2.85 -8.71
CA ARG A 42 14.91 -2.76 -10.16
C ARG A 42 13.65 -2.42 -10.95
N ALA A 43 12.48 -2.84 -10.47
CA ALA A 43 11.21 -2.67 -11.15
C ALA A 43 10.49 -1.37 -10.78
N HIS A 44 10.73 -0.82 -9.59
CA HIS A 44 9.98 0.29 -9.03
C HIS A 44 10.89 1.34 -8.40
N GLN A 45 10.47 2.61 -8.51
CA GLN A 45 11.10 3.69 -7.79
C GLN A 45 10.83 3.54 -6.29
N ARG A 46 11.89 3.62 -5.48
CA ARG A 46 11.75 3.70 -4.01
C ARG A 46 11.27 5.08 -3.59
N VAL A 47 10.29 5.10 -2.69
CA VAL A 47 9.72 6.32 -2.13
C VAL A 47 10.30 6.52 -0.73
N SER A 48 10.73 7.75 -0.43
CA SER A 48 11.18 8.14 0.90
C SER A 48 10.02 8.73 1.72
N GLY A 49 10.12 8.69 3.05
CA GLY A 49 9.12 9.32 3.94
C GLY A 49 7.85 8.50 4.20
N ILE A 50 7.83 7.22 3.84
CA ILE A 50 6.76 6.25 4.15
C ILE A 50 7.38 5.16 5.04
N ALA A 51 6.67 4.73 6.08
CA ALA A 51 7.25 3.86 7.10
C ALA A 51 7.12 2.39 6.78
N SER A 52 8.00 1.97 5.90
CA SER A 52 8.53 0.63 5.82
C SER A 52 10.00 0.74 5.46
N ASP A 53 10.81 -0.24 5.85
CA ASP A 53 12.23 -0.28 5.48
C ASP A 53 12.40 -0.12 3.95
N ASP A 54 11.43 -0.62 3.18
CA ASP A 54 11.28 -0.31 1.77
C ASP A 54 9.84 0.04 1.38
N ALA A 55 9.69 1.16 0.67
CA ALA A 55 8.44 1.58 0.02
C ALA A 55 8.70 1.80 -1.47
N PHE A 56 7.79 1.33 -2.32
CA PHE A 56 7.92 1.31 -3.77
C PHE A 56 6.69 1.95 -4.41
N LEU A 57 6.89 2.93 -5.29
CA LEU A 57 5.81 3.52 -6.07
C LEU A 57 5.38 2.51 -7.13
N VAL A 58 4.16 2.01 -7.02
CA VAL A 58 3.59 1.03 -7.95
C VAL A 58 2.94 1.75 -9.12
N ARG A 59 2.21 2.83 -8.81
CA ARG A 59 1.44 3.58 -9.81
C ARG A 59 1.04 4.95 -9.26
N GLU A 60 1.14 5.97 -10.10
CA GLU A 60 0.45 7.25 -9.89
C GLU A 60 -0.99 7.16 -10.41
N LEU A 61 -1.91 7.74 -9.66
CA LEU A 61 -3.33 7.78 -9.99
C LEU A 61 -3.72 9.19 -10.42
N GLU A 62 -4.69 9.27 -11.33
CA GLU A 62 -5.28 10.53 -11.74
C GLU A 62 -5.86 11.26 -10.52
N GLY A 63 -5.68 12.60 -10.46
CA GLY A 63 -6.12 13.41 -9.33
C GLY A 63 -5.14 13.48 -8.15
N GLY A 64 -3.87 13.11 -8.35
CA GLY A 64 -2.82 13.28 -7.34
C GLY A 64 -2.80 12.21 -6.26
N GLY A 65 -3.40 11.05 -6.55
CA GLY A 65 -3.26 9.85 -5.72
C GLY A 65 -2.07 8.98 -6.13
N ALA A 66 -1.67 8.06 -5.27
CA ALA A 66 -0.61 7.11 -5.56
C ALA A 66 -0.90 5.76 -4.90
N LEU A 67 -0.48 4.69 -5.57
CA LEU A 67 -0.46 3.34 -5.03
C LEU A 67 0.99 2.99 -4.67
N VAL A 68 1.22 2.72 -3.39
CA VAL A 68 2.55 2.44 -2.84
C VAL A 68 2.58 1.06 -2.20
N PHE A 69 3.55 0.23 -2.58
CA PHE A 69 3.79 -1.06 -1.97
C PHE A 69 4.89 -0.94 -0.91
N CYS A 70 4.57 -1.31 0.31
CA CYS A 70 5.45 -1.29 1.47
C CYS A 70 5.81 -2.72 1.86
N ALA A 71 7.07 -2.99 2.15
CA ALA A 71 7.51 -4.30 2.61
C ALA A 71 8.60 -4.20 3.69
N ARG A 72 8.67 -5.22 4.54
CA ARG A 72 9.63 -5.34 5.64
C ARG A 72 10.45 -6.63 5.52
N PRO A 73 11.60 -6.73 6.20
CA PRO A 73 12.45 -7.93 6.20
C PRO A 73 11.77 -9.22 6.67
N ASP A 74 10.77 -9.10 7.54
CA ASP A 74 9.92 -10.22 8.00
C ASP A 74 8.90 -10.69 6.96
N LYS A 75 8.92 -10.10 5.75
CA LYS A 75 7.99 -10.34 4.63
C LYS A 75 6.56 -9.90 4.90
N SER A 76 6.30 -9.17 5.98
CA SER A 76 5.06 -8.40 6.09
C SER A 76 5.06 -7.30 5.04
N CYS A 77 3.89 -7.03 4.46
CA CYS A 77 3.74 -5.98 3.46
C CYS A 77 2.41 -5.23 3.60
N ALA A 78 2.31 -4.11 2.90
CA ALA A 78 1.06 -3.40 2.74
C ALA A 78 1.00 -2.71 1.37
N LEU A 79 -0.20 -2.61 0.83
CA LEU A 79 -0.50 -1.77 -0.31
C LEU A 79 -1.27 -0.53 0.20
N LEU A 80 -0.66 0.63 0.04
CA LEU A 80 -1.20 1.91 0.47
C LEU A 80 -1.76 2.65 -0.73
N LEU A 81 -3.01 3.10 -0.60
CA LEU A 81 -3.61 4.07 -1.51
C LEU A 81 -3.52 5.45 -0.83
N LEU A 82 -2.60 6.27 -1.32
CA LEU A 82 -2.37 7.63 -0.84
C LEU A 82 -3.14 8.62 -1.72
N GLY A 83 -3.68 9.68 -1.12
CA GLY A 83 -4.29 10.78 -1.87
C GLY A 83 -5.53 11.34 -1.19
N LYS A 84 -6.01 12.48 -1.68
CA LYS A 84 -7.30 13.02 -1.27
C LYS A 84 -8.39 12.36 -2.11
N PHE A 85 -9.19 11.50 -1.50
CA PHE A 85 -10.39 10.95 -2.12
C PHE A 85 -11.51 11.99 -2.04
N GLU A 86 -11.37 13.08 -2.79
CA GLU A 86 -12.44 14.07 -2.90
C GLU A 86 -13.57 13.45 -3.71
N ARG A 87 -14.80 13.54 -3.18
CA ARG A 87 -15.99 13.17 -3.93
C ARG A 87 -16.16 14.19 -5.05
N GLY A 88 -15.61 13.91 -6.22
CA GLY A 88 -15.86 14.70 -7.42
C GLY A 88 -17.37 14.88 -7.61
N GLN A 89 -17.80 16.04 -8.12
CA GLN A 89 -19.21 16.34 -8.39
C GLN A 89 -19.86 15.43 -9.45
N GLU A 90 -19.10 14.50 -10.05
CA GLU A 90 -19.65 13.49 -10.94
C GLU A 90 -20.51 12.48 -10.17
N THR A 91 -21.75 12.33 -10.63
CA THR A 91 -22.75 11.34 -10.20
C THR A 91 -22.37 9.91 -10.59
N ARG A 92 -21.13 9.47 -10.34
CA ARG A 92 -20.76 8.06 -10.47
C ARG A 92 -21.38 7.27 -9.32
N LYS A 93 -22.02 6.14 -9.64
CA LYS A 93 -22.55 5.23 -8.63
C LYS A 93 -21.40 4.76 -7.71
N PRO A 94 -21.52 4.86 -6.38
CA PRO A 94 -20.45 4.50 -5.44
C PRO A 94 -19.86 3.09 -5.67
N CYS A 95 -20.69 2.12 -6.08
CA CYS A 95 -20.25 0.75 -6.35
C CYS A 95 -19.25 0.66 -7.52
N ALA A 96 -19.43 1.45 -8.58
CA ALA A 96 -18.55 1.43 -9.75
C ALA A 96 -17.14 1.96 -9.42
N VAL A 97 -17.03 2.88 -8.45
CA VAL A 97 -15.75 3.39 -7.96
C VAL A 97 -15.00 2.29 -7.18
N LEU A 98 -15.72 1.53 -6.35
CA LEU A 98 -15.14 0.40 -5.61
C LEU A 98 -14.69 -0.73 -6.54
N GLU A 99 -15.51 -1.12 -7.52
CA GLU A 99 -15.14 -2.14 -8.52
C GLU A 99 -13.91 -1.73 -9.33
N SER A 100 -13.85 -0.47 -9.76
CA SER A 100 -12.68 0.08 -10.45
C SER A 100 -11.43 0.03 -9.57
N LEU A 101 -11.56 0.38 -8.29
CA LEU A 101 -10.46 0.32 -7.34
C LEU A 101 -9.99 -1.13 -7.09
N VAL A 102 -10.90 -2.07 -6.93
CA VAL A 102 -10.58 -3.50 -6.79
C VAL A 102 -9.81 -4.00 -8.02
N ALA A 103 -10.30 -3.70 -9.23
CA ALA A 103 -9.63 -4.10 -10.46
C ALA A 103 -8.23 -3.48 -10.61
N VAL A 104 -8.04 -2.23 -10.17
CA VAL A 104 -6.71 -1.59 -10.14
C VAL A 104 -5.80 -2.29 -9.14
N ILE A 105 -6.28 -2.57 -7.94
CA ILE A 105 -5.53 -3.26 -6.89
C ILE A 105 -5.11 -4.66 -7.34
N GLU A 106 -6.03 -5.45 -7.88
CA GLU A 106 -5.75 -6.81 -8.38
C GLU A 106 -4.67 -6.80 -9.47
N LYS A 107 -4.80 -5.92 -10.46
CA LYS A 107 -3.79 -5.78 -11.53
C LYS A 107 -2.42 -5.39 -10.96
N SER A 108 -2.39 -4.48 -10.00
CA SER A 108 -1.16 -4.04 -9.34
C SER A 108 -0.52 -5.16 -8.52
N VAL A 109 -1.30 -5.93 -7.75
CA VAL A 109 -0.80 -7.08 -6.96
C VAL A 109 -0.26 -8.18 -7.88
N LEU A 110 -0.93 -8.47 -8.98
CA LEU A 110 -0.46 -9.44 -9.98
C LEU A 110 0.86 -8.98 -10.63
N ALA A 111 0.99 -7.71 -10.96
CA ALA A 111 2.24 -7.15 -11.49
C ALA A 111 3.38 -7.23 -10.47
N LEU A 112 3.12 -6.79 -9.23
CA LEU A 112 4.08 -6.85 -8.13
C LEU A 112 4.53 -8.28 -7.85
N SER A 113 3.60 -9.24 -7.82
CA SER A 113 3.93 -10.65 -7.58
C SER A 113 4.90 -11.20 -8.63
N ARG A 114 4.64 -10.90 -9.91
CA ARG A 114 5.52 -11.29 -11.02
C ARG A 114 6.91 -10.65 -10.90
N GLN A 115 6.97 -9.36 -10.58
CA GLN A 115 8.24 -8.63 -10.46
C GLN A 115 9.03 -9.06 -9.23
N ALA A 116 8.36 -9.29 -8.11
CA ALA A 116 8.94 -9.77 -6.86
C ALA A 116 9.41 -11.23 -6.98
N GLY A 117 8.90 -12.00 -7.94
CA GLY A 117 9.11 -13.45 -8.01
C GLY A 117 8.50 -14.18 -6.82
N ALA A 118 7.42 -13.64 -6.25
CA ALA A 118 6.80 -14.10 -5.01
C ALA A 118 5.28 -13.94 -5.08
N VAL A 119 4.55 -14.71 -4.27
CA VAL A 119 3.10 -14.54 -4.14
C VAL A 119 2.84 -13.45 -3.12
N ILE A 120 2.10 -12.41 -3.49
CA ILE A 120 1.68 -11.35 -2.55
C ILE A 120 0.23 -11.60 -2.17
N ARG A 121 0.00 -11.85 -0.89
CA ARG A 121 -1.34 -12.07 -0.35
C ARG A 121 -1.74 -10.89 0.51
N LEU A 122 -2.73 -10.13 0.05
CA LEU A 122 -3.32 -9.04 0.82
C LEU A 122 -4.52 -9.56 1.61
N ASN A 123 -4.65 -9.08 2.85
CA ASN A 123 -5.82 -9.28 3.69
C ASN A 123 -6.93 -8.31 3.25
N VAL A 124 -8.17 -8.80 3.24
CA VAL A 124 -9.35 -8.01 2.89
C VAL A 124 -9.50 -6.84 3.87
N VAL A 125 -9.85 -5.65 3.34
CA VAL A 125 -9.97 -4.35 4.03
C VAL A 125 -10.60 -4.49 5.41
N GLN A 126 -9.84 -4.18 6.47
CA GLN A 126 -10.41 -3.65 7.70
C GLN A 126 -10.29 -2.11 7.63
N PRO A 127 -11.40 -1.36 7.74
CA PRO A 127 -11.33 0.10 7.79
C PRO A 127 -10.63 0.54 9.08
N GLU A 128 -9.42 1.10 8.94
CA GLU A 128 -8.61 1.58 10.08
C GLU A 128 -8.74 3.11 10.21
N LEU A 129 -9.17 3.58 11.39
CA LEU A 129 -9.16 5.00 11.77
C LEU A 129 -7.85 5.30 12.51
N ALA A 130 -6.97 6.09 11.91
CA ALA A 130 -5.81 6.62 12.60
C ALA A 130 -6.25 7.71 13.60
N MET A 131 -6.28 7.38 14.89
CA MET A 131 -6.51 8.36 15.96
C MET A 131 -5.20 8.71 16.67
N ARG A 132 -5.08 9.95 17.17
CA ARG A 132 -3.94 10.35 18.02
C ARG A 132 -4.03 9.61 19.35
N ALA A 133 -2.91 9.08 19.83
CA ALA A 133 -2.73 8.81 21.25
C ALA A 133 -2.53 10.15 21.96
N GLU A 134 -3.34 10.42 22.98
CA GLU A 134 -3.11 11.49 23.96
C GLU A 134 -2.09 11.05 25.01
#